data_AF-A0A4U9DAB0-F1
#
_entry.id   AF-A0A4U9DAB0-F1
#
_cell.length_a   1.000
_cell.length_b   1.000
_cell.length_c   1.000
_cell.angle_alpha   90.00
_cell.angle_beta   90.00
_cell.angle_gamma   90.00
#
_symmetry.space_group_name_H-M   'P 1'
#
loop_
_entity.id
_entity.type
_entity.pdbx_description
1 polymer ?
#
loop_
_entity_poly.entity_id
_entity_poly.type
_entity_poly.pdbx_seq_one_letter_code
_entity_poly.pdbx_strand_id
1 'polypeptide(L)'
;MWFLGIDIGTTHIKIIGIDEEGQPLAVKKCRTPVLQRDGLTFHDAQAVWQTVAALIIGLFPQRGSYLRPAGGDLHRQLRPGGVGGGQSLW
;
A
#
# COMPACT_ATOMS: atom_id res chain seq x y z
N MET A 1 -9.01 1.65 -13.87
CA MET A 1 -9.03 2.93 -13.14
C MET A 1 -8.78 2.63 -11.67
N TRP A 2 -8.28 3.59 -10.90
CA TRP A 2 -8.07 3.43 -9.47
C TRP A 2 -8.24 4.79 -8.80
N PHE A 3 -8.56 4.79 -7.51
CA PHE A 3 -8.78 5.98 -6.70
C PHE A 3 -7.70 6.11 -5.63
N LEU A 4 -7.27 7.34 -5.37
CA LEU A 4 -6.34 7.66 -4.29
C LEU A 4 -7.13 8.27 -3.12
N GLY A 5 -7.15 7.58 -1.98
CA GLY A 5 -7.59 8.15 -0.72
C GLY A 5 -6.42 8.76 0.05
N ILE A 6 -6.59 9.99 0.54
CA ILE A 6 -5.63 10.69 1.40
C ILE A 6 -6.36 11.15 2.66
N ASP A 7 -5.88 10.73 3.83
CA ASP A 7 -6.37 11.12 5.15
C ASP A 7 -5.24 11.81 5.91
N ILE A 8 -5.33 13.12 6.12
CA ILE A 8 -4.36 13.92 6.87
C ILE A 8 -4.94 14.17 8.27
N GLY A 9 -4.74 13.21 9.16
CA GLY A 9 -5.14 13.33 10.55
C GLY A 9 -4.11 14.13 11.36
N THR A 10 -4.52 14.56 12.56
CA THR A 10 -3.61 15.22 13.52
C THR A 10 -2.49 14.29 13.99
N THR A 11 -2.78 12.99 14.09
CA THR A 11 -1.83 12.01 14.63
C THR A 11 -1.09 11.25 13.54
N HIS A 12 -1.79 10.94 12.46
CA HIS A 12 -1.27 10.15 11.36
C HIS A 12 -1.75 10.67 10.02
N ILE A 13 -0.88 10.56 9.03
CA ILE A 13 -1.21 10.67 7.61
C ILE A 13 -1.38 9.26 7.07
N LYS A 14 -2.42 9.02 6.28
CA LYS A 14 -2.68 7.74 5.60
C LYS A 14 -2.94 7.98 4.12
N ILE A 15 -2.42 7.09 3.29
CA ILE A 15 -2.68 7.06 1.86
C ILE A 15 -3.07 5.65 1.46
N ILE A 16 -4.13 5.54 0.67
CA ILE A 16 -4.70 4.27 0.21
C ILE A 16 -4.96 4.34 -1.29
N GLY A 17 -4.52 3.33 -2.03
CA GLY A 17 -5.00 3.05 -3.39
C GLY A 17 -6.23 2.16 -3.31
N ILE A 18 -7.27 2.46 -4.09
CA ILE A 18 -8.54 1.71 -4.12
C ILE A 18 -8.85 1.36 -5.57
N ASP A 19 -9.22 0.11 -5.86
CA ASP A 19 -9.67 -0.28 -7.20
C ASP A 19 -11.11 0.15 -7.50
N GLU A 20 -11.62 -0.19 -8.67
CA GLU A 20 -12.96 0.22 -9.12
C GLU A 20 -14.08 -0.41 -8.30
N GLU A 21 -13.81 -1.58 -7.69
CA GLU A 21 -14.71 -2.34 -6.84
C GLU A 21 -14.64 -1.90 -5.37
N GLY A 22 -13.84 -0.87 -5.05
CA GLY A 22 -13.70 -0.35 -3.70
C GLY A 22 -12.72 -1.14 -2.82
N GLN A 23 -11.96 -2.08 -3.37
CA GLN A 23 -10.99 -2.86 -2.61
C GLN A 23 -9.66 -2.11 -2.45
N PRO A 24 -9.01 -2.25 -1.28
CA PRO A 24 -7.70 -1.65 -1.05
C PRO A 24 -6.62 -2.34 -1.88
N LEU A 25 -5.87 -1.56 -2.68
CA LEU A 25 -4.71 -2.02 -3.45
C LEU A 25 -3.41 -1.93 -2.63
N ALA A 26 -3.16 -0.76 -2.03
CA ALA A 26 -1.97 -0.50 -1.23
C ALA A 26 -2.29 0.55 -0.17
N VAL A 27 -1.73 0.39 1.03
CA VAL A 27 -1.92 1.34 2.15
C VAL A 27 -0.57 1.73 2.71
N LYS A 28 -0.35 3.04 2.89
CA LYS A 28 0.77 3.58 3.65
C LYS A 28 0.27 4.51 4.74
N LYS A 29 0.99 4.52 5.86
CA LYS A 29 0.71 5.43 6.98
C LYS A 29 2.00 5.89 7.62
N CYS A 30 2.00 7.09 8.18
CA CYS A 30 3.06 7.59 9.05
C CYS A 30 2.48 8.54 10.10
N ARG A 31 3.30 8.89 11.11
CA ARG A 31 2.95 9.98 12.04
C ARG A 31 2.90 11.30 11.29
N THR A 32 1.97 12.17 11.66
CA THR A 32 1.91 13.53 11.10
C THR A 32 3.09 14.34 11.63
N PRO A 33 3.90 14.95 10.75
CA PRO A 33 4.98 15.82 11.19
C PRO A 33 4.46 16.98 12.05
N VAL A 34 5.19 17.25 13.13
CA VAL A 34 4.88 18.34 14.05
C VAL A 34 6.13 19.10 14.41
N LEU A 35 5.95 20.40 14.65
CA LEU A 35 6.91 21.28 15.27
C LEU A 35 6.54 21.42 16.76
N GLN A 36 7.53 21.32 17.64
CA GLN A 36 7.36 21.71 19.04
C GLN A 36 8.07 23.04 19.30
N ARG A 37 7.36 23.97 19.94
CA ARG A 37 7.88 25.29 20.30
C ARG A 37 7.20 25.77 21.58
N ASP A 38 8.00 26.17 22.57
CA ASP A 38 7.53 26.73 23.83
C ASP A 38 6.50 25.82 24.56
N GLY A 39 6.70 24.49 24.49
CA GLY A 39 5.82 23.49 25.09
C GLY A 39 4.52 23.21 24.31
N LEU A 40 4.30 23.89 23.18
CA LEU A 40 3.15 23.69 22.30
C LEU A 40 3.54 22.83 21.09
N THR A 41 2.55 22.12 20.53
CA THR A 41 2.72 21.28 19.34
C THR A 41 1.89 21.84 18.19
N PHE A 42 2.53 22.03 17.03
CA PHE A 42 1.92 22.55 15.82
C PHE A 42 2.15 21.58 14.67
N HIS A 43 1.26 21.57 13.68
CA HIS A 43 1.56 20.92 12.42
C HIS A 43 2.54 21.76 11.61
N ASP A 44 3.63 21.13 11.18
CA ASP A 44 4.53 21.73 10.20
C ASP A 44 3.92 21.49 8.81
N ALA A 45 3.29 22.52 8.24
CA ALA A 45 2.58 22.41 6.96
C ALA A 45 3.52 21.97 5.81
N GLN A 46 4.77 22.45 5.81
CA GLN A 46 5.72 22.11 4.77
C GLN A 46 6.17 20.65 4.91
N ALA A 47 6.51 20.21 6.11
CA ALA A 47 6.90 18.83 6.37
C ALA A 47 5.73 17.86 6.12
N VAL A 48 4.50 18.24 6.48
CA VAL A 48 3.28 17.50 6.16
C VAL A 48 3.13 17.32 4.66
N TRP A 49 3.25 18.40 3.87
CA TRP A 49 3.15 18.34 2.41
C TRP A 49 4.22 17.43 1.78
N GLN A 50 5.47 17.60 2.19
CA GLN A 50 6.58 16.76 1.71
C GLN A 50 6.36 15.29 2.05
N THR A 51 5.85 15.00 3.25
CA THR A 51 5.53 13.64 3.70
C THR A 51 4.43 13.03 2.85
N VAL A 52 3.35 13.77 2.57
CA VAL A 52 2.27 13.31 1.68
C VAL A 52 2.81 12.99 0.29
N ALA A 53 3.59 13.90 -0.31
CA ALA A 53 4.18 13.69 -1.63
C ALA A 53 5.07 12.42 -1.67
N ALA A 54 5.92 12.23 -0.66
CA ALA A 54 6.77 11.05 -0.55
C ALA A 54 5.96 9.75 -0.40
N LEU A 55 4.88 9.78 0.38
CA LEU A 55 3.98 8.63 0.53
C LEU A 55 3.27 8.28 -0.78
N ILE A 56 2.80 9.26 -1.55
CA ILE A 56 2.17 9.05 -2.86
C ILE A 56 3.15 8.41 -3.83
N ILE A 57 4.37 8.97 -3.95
CA ILE A 57 5.43 8.43 -4.83
C ILE A 57 5.77 7.00 -4.41
N GLY A 58 5.89 6.75 -3.11
CA GLY A 58 6.20 5.43 -2.59
C GLY A 58 5.07 4.41 -2.74
N LEU A 59 3.82 4.84 -2.92
CA LEU A 59 2.67 3.92 -3.04
C LEU A 59 2.71 3.12 -4.34
N PHE A 60 3.31 3.68 -5.40
CA PHE A 60 3.40 3.06 -6.72
C PHE A 60 4.84 3.08 -7.25
N PRO A 61 5.74 2.23 -6.73
CA PRO A 61 7.07 2.10 -7.28
C PRO A 61 6.98 1.44 -8.68
N GLN A 62 7.06 2.28 -9.71
CA GLN A 62 7.15 1.97 -11.15
C GLN A 62 6.03 1.09 -11.73
N ARG A 63 5.46 1.55 -12.85
CA ARG A 63 4.47 0.83 -13.67
C ARG A 63 5.02 -0.54 -14.09
N GLY A 64 4.61 -1.62 -13.43
CA GLY A 64 5.08 -2.97 -13.77
C GLY A 64 4.10 -4.12 -13.53
N SER A 65 3.18 -4.06 -12.57
CA SER A 65 2.41 -5.27 -12.23
C SER A 65 1.09 -5.01 -11.48
N TYR A 66 0.28 -4.07 -11.97
CA TYR A 66 -1.14 -3.98 -11.58
C TYR A 66 -2.08 -4.37 -12.72
N LEU A 67 -1.59 -5.18 -13.68
CA LEU A 67 -2.46 -5.94 -14.55
C LEU A 67 -2.90 -7.18 -13.76
N ARG A 68 -4.15 -7.15 -13.27
CA ARG A 68 -4.88 -8.37 -12.94
C ARG A 68 -4.77 -9.30 -14.16
N PRO A 69 -4.46 -10.61 -14.03
CA PRO A 69 -4.58 -11.49 -15.17
C PRO A 69 -6.03 -11.40 -15.68
N ALA A 70 -6.18 -10.97 -16.93
CA ALA A 70 -7.46 -11.04 -17.63
C ALA A 70 -7.92 -12.50 -17.59
N GLY A 71 -9.22 -12.70 -17.32
CA GLY A 71 -9.79 -13.98 -16.91
C GLY A 71 -9.43 -15.19 -17.77
N GLY A 72 -9.53 -16.37 -17.16
CA GLY A 72 -9.44 -17.64 -17.86
C GLY A 72 -9.76 -18.79 -16.92
N ASP A 73 -10.74 -19.59 -17.31
CA ASP A 73 -11.31 -20.73 -16.61
C ASP A 73 -10.32 -21.55 -15.78
N LEU A 74 -10.75 -21.90 -14.56
CA LEU A 74 -10.09 -22.89 -13.72
C LEU A 74 -10.38 -24.30 -14.27
N HIS A 75 -9.89 -24.58 -15.48
CA HIS A 75 -9.83 -25.94 -15.99
C HIS A 75 -8.72 -26.70 -15.25
N ARG A 76 -9.18 -27.46 -14.25
CA ARG A 76 -8.46 -28.55 -13.60
C ARG A 76 -7.90 -29.49 -14.69
N GLN A 77 -6.61 -29.41 -14.97
CA GLN A 77 -5.88 -30.47 -15.67
C GLN A 77 -4.53 -30.79 -15.00
N LEU A 78 -4.51 -32.00 -14.44
CA LEU A 78 -3.46 -33.01 -14.51
C LEU A 78 -2.09 -32.69 -13.88
N ARG A 79 -1.89 -33.19 -12.65
CA ARG A 79 -0.58 -33.58 -12.13
C ARG A 79 -0.13 -34.88 -12.80
N PRO A 80 1.12 -34.99 -13.29
CA PRO A 80 1.79 -36.28 -13.42
C PRO A 80 2.80 -36.48 -12.29
N GLY A 81 2.74 -37.66 -11.65
CA GLY A 81 3.90 -38.42 -11.16
C GLY A 81 4.61 -37.94 -9.88
N GLY A 82 5.00 -38.92 -9.04
CA GLY A 82 5.82 -38.75 -7.83
C GLY A 82 7.22 -38.19 -8.11
N VAL A 83 8.11 -37.97 -7.13
CA VAL A 83 8.51 -38.84 -6.01
C VAL A 83 9.24 -37.97 -4.98
N GLY A 84 9.08 -38.28 -3.70
CA GLY A 84 10.22 -38.28 -2.76
C GLY A 84 10.46 -37.05 -1.88
N GLY A 85 10.71 -37.34 -0.60
CA GLY A 85 11.64 -36.57 0.22
C GLY A 85 10.97 -35.59 1.18
N GLY A 86 10.81 -36.02 2.43
CA GLY A 86 10.43 -35.14 3.52
C GLY A 86 11.47 -34.08 3.82
N GLN A 87 11.02 -33.02 4.49
CA GLN A 87 11.62 -32.53 5.73
C GLN A 87 10.66 -31.56 6.41
N SER A 88 10.40 -31.86 7.67
CA SER A 88 9.86 -30.95 8.67
C SER A 88 10.96 -29.96 9.06
N LEU A 89 10.64 -28.67 9.06
CA LEU A 89 11.32 -27.69 9.90
C LEU A 89 10.27 -26.69 10.39
N TRP A 90 10.43 -26.37 11.68
CA TRP A 90 9.76 -25.36 12.48
C TRP A 90 9.63 -24.00 11.77
#